data_AF-Q2S0P4-F1
#
_entry.id   AF-Q2S0P4-F1
#
_cell.length_a   1.000
_cell.length_b   1.000
_cell.length_c   1.000
_cell.angle_alpha   90.00
_cell.angle_beta   90.00
_cell.angle_gamma   90.00
#
_symmetry.space_group_name_H-M   'P 1'
#
loop_
_entity.id
_entity.type
_entity.pdbx_description
1 polymer ?
#
loop_
_entity_poly.entity_id
_entity_poly.type
_entity_poly.pdbx_seq_one_letter_code
_entity_poly.pdbx_strand_id
1 'polypeptide(L)'
;MEDGPSPEGLFSPLIEHAIELSAQWHDGTYRKGVWRDPAFEVPEGEEVQIPVIAHLAAVASIVRRAGWGEATVAAAYLHDAIEDMNQHGQRLRRKQLRDAVGADVARLVVQVSEQKLDDDGQMRPWRARKEDYLEGIRTGPPDAAAISLADKIHNLWSITQSLQANEDIFSALSGDAEAQRWFHAAVLEASPPPRRPAPPPDARAAADGARPVRGGPPPRSLKNPGSAKRNVTLATSLASTRRPPARCPAPASSDPPAPAHSPRGLRRDRDRRAPGPRPGS
;
A
#
# COMPACT_ATOMS: atom_id res chain seq x y z
N MET A 1 -12.22 -20.34 -37.92
CA MET A 1 -12.39 -20.61 -36.48
C MET A 1 -12.31 -19.26 -35.83
N GLU A 2 -13.46 -18.74 -35.41
CA GLU A 2 -13.56 -17.41 -34.81
C GLU A 2 -12.99 -17.49 -33.38
N ASP A 3 -11.87 -16.80 -33.14
CA ASP A 3 -11.42 -16.46 -31.79
C ASP A 3 -12.33 -15.33 -31.26
N GLY A 4 -13.53 -15.71 -30.83
CA GLY A 4 -14.35 -14.84 -29.99
C GLY A 4 -13.68 -14.67 -28.62
N PRO A 5 -13.79 -13.51 -27.96
CA PRO A 5 -13.27 -13.34 -26.62
C PRO A 5 -13.92 -14.40 -25.71
N SER A 6 -13.10 -15.27 -25.12
CA SER A 6 -13.53 -16.15 -24.03
C SER A 6 -14.32 -15.30 -23.03
N PRO A 7 -15.48 -15.78 -22.53
CA PRO A 7 -16.24 -15.02 -21.56
C PRO A 7 -15.34 -14.75 -20.37
N GLU A 8 -14.92 -13.50 -20.18
CA GLU A 8 -14.21 -13.10 -18.96
C GLU A 8 -15.11 -13.52 -17.81
N GLY A 9 -14.67 -14.53 -17.05
CA GLY A 9 -15.38 -14.97 -15.87
C GLY A 9 -15.55 -13.77 -14.93
N LEU A 10 -16.62 -13.79 -14.13
CA LEU A 10 -16.85 -12.75 -13.12
C LEU A 10 -15.62 -12.56 -12.19
N PHE A 11 -14.83 -13.61 -12.02
CA PHE A 11 -13.61 -13.65 -11.22
C PHE A 11 -12.41 -14.05 -12.09
N SER A 12 -11.32 -13.31 -11.93
CA SER A 12 -10.02 -13.65 -12.54
C SER A 12 -9.28 -14.64 -11.65
N PRO A 13 -8.95 -15.86 -12.13
CA PRO A 13 -8.17 -16.82 -11.35
C PRO A 13 -6.83 -16.27 -10.86
N LEU A 14 -6.21 -15.36 -11.63
CA LEU A 14 -4.95 -14.71 -11.24
C LEU A 14 -5.15 -13.77 -10.06
N ILE A 15 -6.21 -12.95 -10.09
CA ILE A 15 -6.50 -12.01 -9.00
C ILE A 15 -6.93 -12.78 -7.74
N GLU A 16 -7.78 -13.81 -7.88
CA GLU A 16 -8.16 -14.68 -6.75
C GLU A 16 -6.93 -15.31 -6.10
N HIS A 17 -6.02 -15.88 -6.90
CA HIS A 17 -4.79 -16.46 -6.36
C HIS A 17 -3.91 -15.42 -5.65
N ALA A 18 -3.82 -14.20 -6.17
CA ALA A 18 -3.08 -13.12 -5.52
C ALA A 18 -3.71 -12.68 -4.19
N ILE A 19 -5.05 -12.64 -4.11
CA ILE A 19 -5.78 -12.36 -2.87
C ILE A 19 -5.47 -13.45 -1.84
N GLU A 20 -5.62 -14.72 -2.19
CA GLU A 20 -5.34 -15.85 -1.30
C GLU A 20 -3.89 -15.85 -0.81
N LEU A 21 -2.94 -15.67 -1.73
CA LEU A 21 -1.51 -15.66 -1.41
C LEU A 21 -1.15 -14.48 -0.49
N SER A 22 -1.68 -13.28 -0.76
CA SER A 22 -1.44 -12.11 0.09
C SER A 22 -2.08 -12.27 1.48
N ALA A 23 -3.29 -12.82 1.56
CA ALA A 23 -3.96 -13.11 2.83
C ALA A 23 -3.19 -14.13 3.66
N GLN A 24 -2.70 -15.21 3.04
CA GLN A 24 -1.88 -16.22 3.72
C GLN A 24 -0.54 -15.64 4.18
N TRP A 25 0.11 -14.82 3.35
CA TRP A 25 1.42 -14.26 3.68
C TRP A 25 1.35 -13.24 4.83
N HIS A 26 0.32 -12.41 4.81
CA HIS A 26 0.10 -11.34 5.79
C HIS A 26 -0.82 -11.75 6.95
N ASP A 27 -1.16 -13.03 7.08
CA ASP A 27 -1.86 -13.53 8.26
C ASP A 27 -1.05 -13.24 9.53
N GLY A 28 -1.75 -12.75 10.56
CA GLY A 28 -1.13 -12.28 11.80
C GLY A 28 -0.30 -11.00 11.68
N THR A 29 -0.42 -10.24 10.58
CA THR A 29 0.23 -8.93 10.41
C THR A 29 -0.80 -7.80 10.34
N TYR A 30 -0.47 -6.65 10.93
CA TYR A 30 -1.43 -5.57 11.18
C TYR A 30 -0.89 -4.20 10.77
N ARG A 31 -1.82 -3.31 10.44
CA ARG A 31 -1.55 -1.89 10.19
C ARG A 31 -1.12 -1.20 11.48
N LYS A 32 -0.32 -0.15 11.32
CA LYS A 32 0.31 0.60 12.41
C LYS A 32 -0.59 1.63 13.11
N GLY A 33 -1.80 1.87 12.60
CA GLY A 33 -2.73 2.85 13.14
C GLY A 33 -4.17 2.34 13.09
N VAL A 34 -4.97 2.71 14.09
CA VAL A 34 -6.36 2.30 14.27
C VAL A 34 -7.19 3.52 14.67
N TRP A 35 -7.40 4.41 13.70
CA TRP A 35 -7.99 5.73 13.93
C TRP A 35 -9.52 5.73 14.12
N ARG A 36 -10.16 4.55 14.18
CA ARG A 36 -11.60 4.41 14.44
C ARG A 36 -11.84 3.41 15.55
N ASP A 37 -12.81 3.74 16.38
CA ASP A 37 -13.41 2.77 17.29
C ASP A 37 -14.08 1.63 16.50
N PRO A 38 -13.97 0.39 16.97
CA PRO A 38 -14.63 -0.74 16.35
C PRO A 38 -16.15 -0.58 16.44
N ALA A 39 -16.85 -1.04 15.40
CA ALA A 39 -18.32 -1.00 15.33
C ALA A 39 -19.00 -2.09 16.17
N PHE A 40 -18.23 -2.83 16.98
CA PHE A 40 -18.66 -3.99 17.74
C PHE A 40 -17.98 -3.98 19.11
N GLU A 41 -18.58 -4.69 20.07
CA GLU A 41 -18.03 -4.85 21.41
C GLU A 41 -16.68 -5.58 21.35
N VAL A 42 -15.69 -5.04 22.07
CA VAL A 42 -14.37 -5.64 22.22
C VAL A 42 -14.27 -6.22 23.63
N PRO A 43 -13.90 -7.51 23.78
CA PRO A 43 -13.68 -8.09 25.10
C PRO A 43 -12.67 -7.29 25.92
N GLU A 44 -12.87 -7.27 27.24
CA GLU A 44 -11.95 -6.59 28.15
C GLU A 44 -10.54 -7.19 28.05
N GLY A 45 -9.54 -6.33 27.82
CA GLY A 45 -8.13 -6.73 27.66
C GLY A 45 -7.73 -7.11 26.24
N GLU A 46 -8.64 -7.01 25.26
CA GLU A 46 -8.32 -7.18 23.84
C GLU A 46 -8.21 -5.84 23.11
N GLU A 47 -7.36 -5.79 22.09
CA GLU A 47 -7.22 -4.65 21.18
C GLU A 47 -7.61 -5.08 19.76
N VAL A 48 -8.38 -4.24 19.08
CA VAL A 48 -8.73 -4.47 17.67
C VAL A 48 -7.67 -3.84 16.79
N GLN A 49 -6.99 -4.67 16.01
CA GLN A 49 -6.04 -4.24 14.99
C GLN A 49 -6.62 -4.43 13.60
N ILE A 50 -6.19 -3.61 12.64
CA ILE A 50 -6.62 -3.73 11.24
C ILE A 50 -5.62 -4.61 10.49
N PRO A 51 -6.01 -5.79 9.97
CA PRO A 51 -5.10 -6.65 9.22
C PRO A 51 -4.55 -5.97 7.96
N VAL A 52 -3.31 -6.29 7.57
CA VAL A 52 -2.64 -5.67 6.40
C VAL A 52 -3.42 -5.90 5.10
N ILE A 53 -4.17 -7.02 4.97
CA ILE A 53 -5.00 -7.29 3.79
C ILE A 53 -5.99 -6.15 3.47
N ALA A 54 -6.45 -5.38 4.47
CA ALA A 54 -7.30 -4.22 4.25
C ALA A 54 -6.60 -3.13 3.42
N HIS A 55 -5.30 -2.93 3.64
CA HIS A 55 -4.49 -2.01 2.83
C HIS A 55 -4.28 -2.55 1.42
N LEU A 56 -3.90 -3.82 1.28
CA LEU A 56 -3.64 -4.45 -0.02
C LEU A 56 -4.90 -4.40 -0.91
N ALA A 57 -6.07 -4.68 -0.33
CA ALA A 57 -7.36 -4.56 -1.01
C ALA A 57 -7.67 -3.11 -1.44
N ALA A 58 -7.36 -2.12 -0.61
CA ALA A 58 -7.55 -0.72 -0.97
C ALA A 58 -6.63 -0.27 -2.12
N VAL A 59 -5.35 -0.67 -2.10
CA VAL A 59 -4.39 -0.39 -3.18
C VAL A 59 -4.83 -1.05 -4.48
N ALA A 60 -5.17 -2.34 -4.45
CA ALA A 60 -5.68 -3.07 -5.61
C ALA A 60 -6.98 -2.46 -6.16
N SER A 61 -7.87 -1.98 -5.29
CA SER A 61 -9.10 -1.28 -5.69
C SER A 61 -8.80 0.03 -6.43
N ILE A 62 -7.85 0.83 -5.93
CA ILE A 62 -7.41 2.07 -6.61
C ILE A 62 -6.83 1.74 -7.99
N VAL A 63 -5.94 0.74 -8.08
CA VAL A 63 -5.32 0.29 -9.33
C VAL A 63 -6.38 -0.19 -10.34
N ARG A 64 -7.33 -1.03 -9.91
CA ARG A 64 -8.41 -1.50 -10.78
C ARG A 64 -9.31 -0.37 -11.25
N ARG A 65 -9.68 0.55 -10.36
CA ARG A 65 -10.51 1.73 -10.70
C ARG A 65 -9.81 2.71 -11.64
N ALA A 66 -8.48 2.74 -11.63
CA ALA A 66 -7.68 3.49 -12.58
C ALA A 66 -7.57 2.81 -13.97
N GLY A 67 -8.18 1.64 -14.16
CA GLY A 67 -8.28 0.96 -15.45
C GLY A 67 -7.09 0.05 -15.78
N TRP A 68 -6.29 -0.35 -14.78
CA TRP A 68 -5.17 -1.28 -15.00
C TRP A 68 -5.66 -2.74 -15.12
N GLY A 69 -4.88 -3.53 -15.87
CA GLY A 69 -5.17 -4.93 -16.17
C GLY A 69 -4.92 -5.88 -14.99
N GLU A 70 -5.29 -7.14 -15.17
CA GLU A 70 -5.29 -8.15 -14.10
C GLU A 70 -3.92 -8.36 -13.46
N ALA A 71 -2.84 -8.43 -14.26
CA ALA A 71 -1.49 -8.60 -13.75
C ALA A 71 -1.07 -7.44 -12.82
N THR A 72 -1.44 -6.20 -13.14
CA THR A 72 -1.15 -5.03 -12.31
C THR A 72 -1.98 -5.06 -11.02
N VAL A 73 -3.24 -5.49 -11.09
CA VAL A 73 -4.12 -5.63 -9.91
C VAL A 73 -3.63 -6.75 -8.99
N ALA A 74 -3.23 -7.89 -9.55
CA ALA A 74 -2.61 -8.99 -8.81
C ALA A 74 -1.31 -8.54 -8.14
N ALA A 75 -0.46 -7.78 -8.84
CA ALA A 75 0.76 -7.21 -8.27
C ALA A 75 0.47 -6.21 -7.15
N ALA A 76 -0.62 -5.44 -7.24
CA ALA A 76 -1.05 -4.53 -6.18
C ALA A 76 -1.43 -5.27 -4.89
N TYR A 77 -2.09 -6.43 -4.99
CA TYR A 77 -2.33 -7.29 -3.82
C TYR A 77 -1.04 -7.83 -3.19
N LEU A 78 0.03 -7.96 -3.96
CA LEU A 78 1.27 -8.62 -3.54
C LEU A 78 2.43 -7.65 -3.31
N HIS A 79 2.21 -6.34 -3.41
CA HIS A 79 3.30 -5.34 -3.45
C HIS A 79 4.19 -5.36 -2.19
N ASP A 80 3.60 -5.61 -1.02
CA ASP A 80 4.33 -5.71 0.25
C ASP A 80 4.92 -7.11 0.52
N ALA A 81 4.55 -8.14 -0.25
CA ALA A 81 4.84 -9.54 0.10
C ALA A 81 6.34 -9.88 0.13
N ILE A 82 7.15 -9.23 -0.73
CA ILE A 82 8.62 -9.40 -0.73
C ILE A 82 9.27 -8.55 0.38
N GLU A 83 8.71 -7.37 0.62
CA GLU A 83 9.25 -6.37 1.54
C GLU A 83 9.07 -6.76 3.00
N ASP A 84 7.90 -7.32 3.31
CA ASP A 84 7.47 -7.60 4.67
C ASP A 84 7.69 -9.06 5.04
N MET A 85 8.02 -9.23 6.31
CA MET A 85 8.16 -10.55 6.89
C MET A 85 6.79 -11.05 7.32
N ASN A 86 6.51 -12.33 7.08
CA ASN A 86 5.32 -12.94 7.65
C ASN A 86 5.45 -13.06 9.18
N GLN A 87 4.38 -13.48 9.85
CA GLN A 87 4.35 -13.70 11.31
C GLN A 87 5.40 -14.70 11.82
N HIS A 88 6.00 -15.52 10.94
CA HIS A 88 7.07 -16.46 11.26
C HIS A 88 8.48 -15.90 11.02
N GLY A 89 8.59 -14.62 10.68
CA GLY A 89 9.87 -13.97 10.41
C GLY A 89 10.53 -14.40 9.09
N GLN A 90 9.75 -14.87 8.11
CA GLN A 90 10.25 -15.31 6.81
C GLN A 90 10.07 -14.21 5.76
N ARG A 91 10.95 -14.18 4.75
CA ARG A 91 10.85 -13.29 3.59
C ARG A 91 10.51 -14.09 2.34
N LEU A 92 9.53 -13.61 1.56
CA LEU A 92 9.13 -14.27 0.32
C LEU A 92 10.22 -14.05 -0.74
N ARG A 93 10.72 -15.13 -1.33
CA ARG A 93 11.76 -15.03 -2.35
C ARG A 93 11.15 -14.72 -3.71
N ARG A 94 11.80 -13.87 -4.49
CA ARG A 94 11.41 -13.52 -5.88
C ARG A 94 11.10 -14.75 -6.75
N LYS A 95 11.90 -15.81 -6.61
CA LYS A 95 11.71 -17.08 -7.32
C LYS A 95 10.37 -17.74 -6.95
N GLN A 96 10.07 -17.83 -5.65
CA GLN A 96 8.83 -18.45 -5.16
C GLN A 96 7.60 -17.66 -5.62
N LEU A 97 7.66 -16.33 -5.55
CA LEU A 97 6.60 -15.47 -6.05
C LEU A 97 6.38 -15.70 -7.56
N ARG A 98 7.44 -15.66 -8.36
CA ARG A 98 7.36 -15.91 -9.81
C ARG A 98 6.78 -17.29 -10.13
N ASP A 99 7.18 -18.32 -9.40
CA ASP A 99 6.71 -19.68 -9.64
C ASP A 99 5.21 -19.82 -9.26
N ALA A 100 4.68 -18.99 -8.35
CA ALA A 100 3.27 -18.98 -7.95
C ALA A 100 2.37 -18.14 -8.88
N VAL A 101 2.77 -16.91 -9.23
CA VAL A 101 1.91 -15.92 -9.92
C VAL A 101 2.38 -15.55 -11.33
N GLY A 102 3.47 -16.15 -11.80
CA GLY A 102 4.05 -15.89 -13.12
C GLY A 102 5.02 -14.70 -13.17
N ALA A 103 5.67 -14.56 -14.32
CA ALA A 103 6.76 -13.61 -14.53
C ALA A 103 6.32 -12.14 -14.52
N ASP A 104 5.14 -11.84 -15.07
CA ASP A 104 4.67 -10.46 -15.19
C ASP A 104 4.32 -9.85 -13.83
N VAL A 105 3.55 -10.57 -13.01
CA VAL A 105 3.20 -10.13 -11.65
C VAL A 105 4.45 -10.02 -10.79
N ALA A 106 5.32 -11.03 -10.79
CA ALA A 106 6.53 -11.01 -9.99
C ALA A 106 7.49 -9.87 -10.38
N ARG A 107 7.60 -9.55 -11.68
CA ARG A 107 8.39 -8.39 -12.14
C ARG A 107 7.86 -7.08 -11.56
N LEU A 108 6.54 -6.89 -11.58
CA LEU A 108 5.91 -5.68 -11.03
C LEU A 108 6.11 -5.57 -9.53
N VAL A 109 5.88 -6.65 -8.77
CA VAL A 109 6.09 -6.68 -7.32
C VAL A 109 7.53 -6.34 -6.97
N VAL A 110 8.51 -6.93 -7.69
CA VAL A 110 9.93 -6.62 -7.49
C VAL A 110 10.24 -5.15 -7.80
N GLN A 111 9.63 -4.58 -8.83
CA GLN A 111 9.84 -3.17 -9.19
C GLN A 111 9.36 -2.21 -8.09
N VAL A 112 8.27 -2.56 -7.40
CA VAL A 112 7.71 -1.75 -6.31
C VAL A 112 8.15 -2.20 -4.92
N SER A 113 9.23 -3.00 -4.83
CA SER A 113 9.81 -3.46 -3.57
C SER A 113 11.15 -2.78 -3.28
N GLU A 114 11.32 -2.30 -2.05
CA GLU A 114 12.57 -1.77 -1.52
C GLU A 114 13.57 -2.87 -1.16
N GLN A 115 14.81 -2.70 -1.61
CA GLN A 115 15.93 -3.50 -1.11
C GLN A 115 16.33 -3.02 0.29
N LYS A 116 15.82 -3.70 1.31
CA LYS A 116 16.07 -3.35 2.73
C LYS A 116 17.47 -3.71 3.21
N LEU A 117 18.08 -4.75 2.65
CA LEU A 117 19.38 -5.30 3.10
C LEU A 117 20.45 -5.15 2.02
N ASP A 118 21.71 -4.95 2.43
CA ASP A 118 22.87 -5.07 1.56
C ASP A 118 23.32 -6.54 1.38
N ASP A 119 24.42 -6.74 0.65
CA ASP A 119 24.96 -8.07 0.34
C ASP A 119 25.45 -8.83 1.59
N ASP A 120 25.79 -8.11 2.66
CA ASP A 120 26.19 -8.65 3.96
C ASP A 120 25.00 -8.84 4.91
N GLY A 121 23.78 -8.57 4.44
CA GLY A 121 22.54 -8.72 5.21
C GLY A 121 22.26 -7.61 6.22
N GLN A 122 22.97 -6.48 6.16
CA GLN A 122 22.77 -5.34 7.04
C GLN A 122 21.69 -4.38 6.51
N MET A 123 20.96 -3.75 7.42
CA MET A 123 19.90 -2.79 7.05
C MET A 123 20.51 -1.56 6.40
N ARG A 124 20.11 -1.28 5.15
CA ARG A 124 20.58 -0.11 4.41
C ARG A 124 20.01 1.19 4.97
N PRO A 125 20.76 2.31 4.91
CA PRO A 125 20.28 3.62 5.33
C PRO A 125 18.95 3.98 4.68
N TRP A 126 18.01 4.49 5.46
CA TRP A 126 16.64 4.77 5.01
C TRP A 126 16.60 5.61 3.73
N ARG A 127 17.38 6.71 3.69
CA ARG A 127 17.43 7.63 2.55
C ARG A 127 17.91 6.94 1.27
N ALA A 128 18.98 6.16 1.35
CA ALA A 128 19.52 5.42 0.22
C ALA A 128 18.51 4.41 -0.35
N ARG A 129 17.78 3.69 0.53
CA ARG A 129 16.70 2.78 0.09
C ARG A 129 15.60 3.50 -0.67
N LYS A 130 15.17 4.68 -0.17
CA LYS A 130 14.14 5.48 -0.84
C LYS A 130 14.63 6.05 -2.17
N GLU A 131 15.89 6.46 -2.27
CA GLU A 131 16.46 6.98 -3.52
C GLU A 131 16.56 5.91 -4.61
N ASP A 132 17.01 4.70 -4.28
CA ASP A 132 16.99 3.56 -5.21
C ASP A 132 15.57 3.21 -5.66
N TYR A 133 14.63 3.21 -4.72
CA TYR A 133 13.22 2.98 -5.01
C TYR A 133 12.68 4.01 -6.02
N LEU A 134 12.97 5.29 -5.81
CA LEU A 134 12.57 6.37 -6.72
C LEU A 134 13.16 6.19 -8.11
N GLU A 135 14.41 5.76 -8.22
CA GLU A 135 15.03 5.47 -9.52
C GLU A 135 14.36 4.28 -10.21
N GLY A 136 13.98 3.25 -9.45
CA GLY A 136 13.13 2.17 -9.92
C GLY A 136 11.79 2.68 -10.47
N ILE A 137 11.13 3.63 -9.79
CA ILE A 137 9.87 4.19 -10.30
C ILE A 137 10.08 5.00 -11.58
N ARG A 138 11.14 5.80 -11.69
CA ARG A 138 11.44 6.61 -12.90
C ARG A 138 11.72 5.77 -14.14
N THR A 139 12.46 4.68 -13.96
CA THR A 139 12.93 3.84 -15.06
C THR A 139 12.00 2.64 -15.33
N GLY A 140 11.10 2.36 -14.39
CA GLY A 140 10.17 1.24 -14.44
C GLY A 140 8.99 1.45 -15.40
N PRO A 141 8.22 0.38 -15.66
CA PRO A 141 7.05 0.47 -16.49
C PRO A 141 5.91 1.27 -15.81
N PRO A 142 5.02 1.92 -16.57
CA PRO A 142 3.98 2.80 -16.01
C PRO A 142 3.00 2.13 -15.03
N ASP A 143 2.79 0.82 -15.14
CA ASP A 143 1.97 0.01 -14.24
C ASP A 143 2.60 -0.15 -12.85
N ALA A 144 3.92 -0.28 -12.75
CA ALA A 144 4.62 -0.26 -11.46
C ALA A 144 4.46 1.09 -10.75
N ALA A 145 4.60 2.21 -11.49
CA ALA A 145 4.36 3.53 -10.93
C ALA A 145 2.90 3.69 -10.44
N ALA A 146 1.92 3.11 -11.15
CA ALA A 146 0.54 3.15 -10.71
C ALA A 146 0.28 2.40 -9.39
N ILE A 147 0.93 1.24 -9.20
CA ILE A 147 0.88 0.51 -7.93
C ILE A 147 1.50 1.36 -6.82
N SER A 148 2.69 1.93 -7.06
CA SER A 148 3.38 2.78 -6.08
C SER A 148 2.54 4.01 -5.70
N LEU A 149 1.94 4.70 -6.67
CA LEU A 149 1.05 5.83 -6.41
C LEU A 149 -0.19 5.41 -5.62
N ALA A 150 -0.81 4.28 -5.95
CA ALA A 150 -1.98 3.77 -5.21
C ALA A 150 -1.64 3.44 -3.75
N ASP A 151 -0.48 2.83 -3.51
CA ASP A 151 0.07 2.61 -2.17
C ASP A 151 0.23 3.94 -1.41
N LYS A 152 0.92 4.92 -2.03
CA LYS A 152 1.13 6.25 -1.42
C LYS A 152 -0.18 6.98 -1.13
N ILE A 153 -1.18 6.88 -2.01
CA ILE A 153 -2.51 7.46 -1.77
C ILE A 153 -3.16 6.85 -0.52
N HIS A 154 -3.18 5.52 -0.41
CA HIS A 154 -3.81 4.87 0.74
C HIS A 154 -3.05 5.12 2.05
N ASN A 155 -1.72 5.14 2.01
CA ASN A 155 -0.89 5.46 3.16
C ASN A 155 -1.06 6.92 3.62
N LEU A 156 -1.00 7.90 2.72
CA LEU A 156 -1.24 9.31 3.06
C LEU A 156 -2.64 9.52 3.64
N TRP A 157 -3.65 8.87 3.05
CA TRP A 157 -4.99 8.92 3.58
C TRP A 157 -5.05 8.35 4.99
N SER A 158 -4.49 7.15 5.23
CA SER A 158 -4.45 6.51 6.56
C SER A 158 -3.75 7.39 7.60
N ILE A 159 -2.58 7.95 7.26
CA ILE A 159 -1.83 8.88 8.12
C ILE A 159 -2.67 10.11 8.46
N THR A 160 -3.34 10.69 7.46
CA THR A 160 -4.20 11.87 7.66
C THR A 160 -5.35 11.55 8.61
N GLN A 161 -5.97 10.38 8.48
CA GLN A 161 -7.05 9.97 9.37
C GLN A 161 -6.57 9.76 10.81
N SER A 162 -5.43 9.10 11.02
CA SER A 162 -4.81 8.96 12.34
C SER A 162 -4.50 10.30 12.99
N LEU A 163 -3.95 11.25 12.22
CA LEU A 163 -3.68 12.60 12.73
C LEU A 163 -4.97 13.35 13.10
N GLN A 164 -6.04 13.19 12.34
CA GLN A 164 -7.35 13.77 12.67
C GLN A 164 -7.97 13.16 13.93
N ALA A 165 -7.66 11.89 14.23
CA ALA A 165 -8.03 11.21 15.45
C ALA A 165 -7.09 11.51 16.65
N ASN A 166 -6.10 12.39 16.48
CA ASN A 166 -5.05 12.71 17.47
C ASN A 166 -4.18 11.50 17.87
N GLU A 167 -4.02 10.51 16.98
CA GLU A 167 -3.05 9.42 17.18
C GLU A 167 -1.63 9.89 16.84
N ASP A 168 -0.65 9.52 17.67
CA ASP A 168 0.77 9.70 17.35
C ASP A 168 1.27 8.61 16.38
N ILE A 169 0.76 8.65 15.15
CA ILE A 169 1.09 7.67 14.09
C ILE A 169 2.57 7.70 13.71
N PHE A 170 3.26 8.83 13.86
CA PHE A 170 4.67 8.95 13.48
C PHE A 170 5.60 8.15 14.39
N SER A 171 5.19 7.89 15.64
CA SER A 171 5.94 7.01 16.55
C SER A 171 6.04 5.55 16.04
N ALA A 172 5.05 5.10 15.25
CA ALA A 172 5.02 3.76 14.68
C ALA A 172 5.64 3.67 13.27
N LEU A 173 5.78 4.80 12.57
CA LEU A 173 6.30 4.85 11.20
C LEU A 173 7.83 4.90 11.15
N SER A 174 8.37 4.47 10.02
CA SER A 174 9.81 4.60 9.76
C SER A 174 10.09 5.98 9.16
N GLY A 175 10.62 6.89 9.98
CA GLY A 175 10.89 8.27 9.61
C GLY A 175 9.80 9.22 10.11
N ASP A 176 10.20 10.45 10.40
CA ASP A 176 9.32 11.50 10.93
C ASP A 176 8.40 12.10 9.86
N ALA A 177 7.60 13.10 10.26
CA ALA A 177 6.65 13.76 9.37
C ALA A 177 7.30 14.45 8.16
N GLU A 178 8.54 14.94 8.29
CA GLU A 178 9.27 15.56 7.19
C GLU A 178 9.75 14.50 6.19
N ALA A 179 10.33 13.42 6.70
CA ALA A 179 10.77 12.27 5.90
C ALA A 179 9.59 11.65 5.13
N GLN A 180 8.44 11.46 5.80
CA GLN A 180 7.22 10.98 5.14
C GLN A 180 6.77 11.94 4.04
N ARG A 181 6.67 13.24 4.32
CA ARG A 181 6.27 14.24 3.31
C ARG A 181 7.20 14.25 2.10
N TRP A 182 8.51 14.26 2.32
CA TRP A 182 9.50 14.21 1.25
C TRP A 182 9.31 12.97 0.39
N PHE A 183 9.22 11.78 0.99
CA PHE A 183 9.16 10.53 0.23
C PHE A 183 7.90 10.45 -0.64
N HIS A 184 6.74 10.82 -0.09
CA HIS A 184 5.50 10.82 -0.86
C HIS A 184 5.51 11.83 -2.01
N ALA A 185 6.06 13.04 -1.78
CA ALA A 185 6.23 14.04 -2.83
C ALA A 185 7.20 13.56 -3.93
N ALA A 186 8.31 12.95 -3.53
CA ALA A 186 9.31 12.43 -4.46
C ALA A 186 8.77 11.29 -5.34
N VAL A 187 7.93 10.40 -4.78
CA VAL A 187 7.27 9.34 -5.56
C VAL A 187 6.33 9.94 -6.61
N LEU A 188 5.58 10.98 -6.26
CA LEU A 188 4.73 11.68 -7.21
C LEU A 188 5.55 12.32 -8.35
N GLU A 189 6.67 12.96 -8.02
CA GLU A 189 7.57 13.58 -8.99
C GLU A 189 8.27 12.53 -9.90
N ALA A 190 8.65 11.39 -9.34
CA ALA A 190 9.27 10.29 -10.08
C ALA A 190 8.29 9.57 -11.01
N SER A 191 6.99 9.65 -10.74
CA SER A 191 5.96 8.94 -11.50
C SER A 191 5.68 9.63 -12.84
N PRO A 192 5.42 8.87 -13.92
CA PRO A 192 5.04 9.45 -15.20
C PRO A 192 3.71 10.22 -15.07
N PRO A 193 3.48 11.23 -15.93
CA PRO A 193 2.23 11.98 -15.91
C PRO A 193 1.03 11.04 -16.11
N PRO A 194 -0.14 11.37 -15.52
CA PRO A 194 -1.30 10.50 -15.58
C PRO A 194 -1.66 10.21 -17.03
N ARG A 195 -1.80 8.92 -17.37
CA ARG A 195 -2.40 8.53 -18.64
C ARG A 195 -3.83 9.07 -18.64
N ARG A 196 -4.18 9.89 -19.63
CA ARG A 196 -5.59 10.20 -19.87
C ARG A 196 -6.33 8.87 -19.99
N PRO A 197 -7.44 8.65 -19.29
CA PRO A 197 -8.24 7.45 -19.50
C PRO A 197 -8.57 7.40 -21.00
N ALA A 198 -8.38 6.22 -21.59
CA ALA A 198 -8.85 6.01 -22.95
C ALA A 198 -10.36 6.34 -22.95
N PRO A 199 -10.85 7.11 -23.93
CA PRO A 199 -12.29 7.34 -24.03
C PRO A 199 -12.98 5.97 -24.06
N PRO A 200 -14.10 5.81 -23.35
CA PRO A 200 -14.83 4.55 -23.35
C PRO A 200 -15.20 4.18 -24.81
N PRO A 201 -15.35 2.88 -25.13
CA PRO A 201 -15.47 2.42 -26.52
C PRO A 201 -16.64 3.07 -27.30
N ASP A 202 -17.67 3.50 -26.59
CA ASP A 202 -18.82 4.28 -27.07
C ASP A 202 -18.48 5.72 -27.50
N ALA A 203 -17.44 6.33 -26.92
CA ALA A 203 -16.98 7.67 -27.30
C ALA A 203 -16.11 7.69 -28.57
N ARG A 204 -15.56 6.55 -29.02
CA ARG A 204 -14.87 6.44 -30.32
C ARG A 204 -15.85 6.50 -31.49
N ALA A 205 -17.03 5.88 -31.35
CA ALA A 205 -18.07 5.92 -32.37
C ALA A 205 -18.68 7.33 -32.55
N ALA A 206 -18.70 8.15 -31.49
CA ALA A 206 -19.21 9.52 -31.55
C ALA A 206 -18.25 10.50 -32.26
N ALA A 207 -16.95 10.23 -32.27
CA ALA A 207 -15.94 11.09 -32.89
C ALA A 207 -15.89 10.91 -34.43
N ASP A 208 -16.12 9.68 -34.92
CA ASP A 208 -16.08 9.38 -36.36
C ASP A 208 -17.40 9.73 -37.10
N GLY A 209 -18.48 10.03 -36.36
CA GLY A 209 -19.79 10.38 -36.94
C GLY A 209 -20.06 11.88 -37.11
N ALA A 210 -19.22 12.77 -36.55
CA ALA A 210 -19.48 14.21 -36.53
C ALA A 210 -18.95 14.93 -37.78
N ARG A 211 -19.61 14.72 -38.93
CA ARG A 211 -19.43 15.59 -40.10
C ARG A 211 -20.17 16.91 -39.84
N PRO A 212 -19.53 18.10 -39.93
CA PRO A 212 -20.19 19.35 -39.60
C PRO A 212 -21.24 19.69 -40.67
N VAL A 213 -22.52 19.64 -40.30
CA VAL A 213 -23.61 20.20 -41.10
C VAL A 213 -23.53 21.72 -40.99
N ARG A 214 -23.24 22.39 -42.11
CA ARG A 214 -23.28 23.86 -42.19
C ARG A 214 -24.74 24.34 -42.21
N GLY A 215 -25.03 25.32 -41.36
CA GLY A 215 -26.02 26.37 -41.64
C GLY A 215 -27.41 26.19 -41.02
N GLY A 216 -27.65 26.87 -39.90
CA GLY A 216 -28.97 27.20 -39.38
C GLY A 216 -28.84 28.32 -38.34
N PRO A 217 -29.72 29.33 -38.32
CA PRO A 217 -29.57 30.49 -37.44
C PRO A 217 -29.78 30.11 -35.97
N PRO A 218 -29.14 30.81 -35.01
CA PRO A 218 -29.17 30.42 -33.61
C PRO A 218 -30.59 30.59 -33.01
N PRO A 219 -31.07 29.66 -32.17
CA PRO A 219 -32.32 29.83 -31.45
C PRO A 219 -32.18 30.89 -30.36
N ARG A 220 -33.26 31.67 -30.18
CA ARG A 220 -33.38 32.76 -29.22
C ARG A 220 -33.29 32.27 -27.77
N SER A 221 -32.52 32.98 -26.96
CA SER A 221 -32.33 32.76 -25.52
C SER A 221 -33.63 32.88 -24.74
N LEU A 222 -34.11 31.77 -24.18
CA LEU A 222 -35.06 31.77 -23.07
C LEU A 222 -34.27 31.72 -21.76
N LYS A 223 -34.35 32.83 -21.01
CA LYS A 223 -33.88 32.92 -19.62
C LYS A 223 -34.75 32.01 -18.76
N ASN A 224 -34.14 31.13 -17.98
CA ASN A 224 -34.76 30.64 -16.75
C ASN A 224 -33.73 30.68 -15.61
N PRO A 225 -34.09 31.21 -14.43
CA PRO A 225 -33.21 31.33 -13.29
C PRO A 225 -33.23 30.04 -12.45
N GLY A 226 -32.12 29.73 -11.78
CA GLY A 226 -32.09 28.80 -10.67
C GLY A 226 -31.57 27.41 -11.00
N SER A 227 -30.25 27.24 -10.93
CA SER A 227 -29.67 26.07 -10.26
C SER A 227 -28.19 26.30 -9.97
N ALA A 228 -27.88 26.48 -8.69
CA ALA A 228 -26.55 26.72 -8.17
C ALA A 228 -25.64 25.51 -8.43
N LYS A 229 -24.65 25.69 -9.30
CA LYS A 229 -23.53 24.75 -9.47
C LYS A 229 -22.62 24.87 -8.25
N ARG A 230 -22.55 23.83 -7.43
CA ARG A 230 -21.48 23.68 -6.44
C ARG A 230 -20.28 23.02 -7.12
N ASN A 231 -19.32 23.85 -7.53
CA ASN A 231 -17.99 23.39 -7.92
C ASN A 231 -17.18 23.17 -6.64
N VAL A 232 -16.71 21.95 -6.42
CA VAL A 232 -15.67 21.64 -5.43
C VAL A 232 -14.33 21.87 -6.10
N THR A 233 -13.70 23.00 -5.77
CA THR A 233 -12.30 23.28 -6.07
C THR A 233 -11.55 23.20 -4.75
N LEU A 234 -10.81 22.10 -4.50
CA LEU A 234 -9.80 22.08 -3.44
C LEU A 234 -8.56 22.78 -3.98
N ALA A 235 -8.42 24.06 -3.62
CA ALA A 235 -7.21 24.83 -3.82
C ALA A 235 -6.29 24.64 -2.61
N THR A 236 -5.06 24.26 -2.92
CA THR A 236 -3.86 24.31 -2.10
C THR A 236 -3.74 25.65 -1.35
N SER A 237 -3.74 25.62 -0.02
CA SER A 237 -3.35 26.78 0.78
C SER A 237 -2.78 26.30 2.12
N LEU A 238 -1.46 26.17 2.18
CA LEU A 238 -0.69 26.24 3.41
C LEU A 238 0.61 26.98 3.11
N ALA A 239 0.55 28.30 3.20
CA ALA A 239 1.73 29.14 3.38
C ALA A 239 1.43 30.24 4.40
N SER A 240 2.21 30.21 5.47
CA SER A 240 2.63 31.36 6.27
C SER A 240 1.63 32.00 7.24
N THR A 241 1.70 31.56 8.51
CA THR A 241 1.85 32.51 9.61
C THR A 241 2.98 32.05 10.53
N ARG A 242 4.06 32.84 10.59
CA ARG A 242 5.20 32.65 11.49
C ARG A 242 4.87 33.28 12.86
N ARG A 243 5.18 32.56 13.94
CA ARG A 243 5.66 33.15 15.20
C ARG A 243 6.61 32.14 15.87
N PRO A 244 7.82 32.53 16.31
CA PRO A 244 8.81 31.58 16.82
C PRO A 244 8.54 31.22 18.30
N PRO A 245 8.77 29.96 18.73
CA PRO A 245 8.86 29.66 20.16
C PRO A 245 10.24 30.01 20.72
N ALA A 246 10.23 30.37 22.00
CA ALA A 246 11.38 30.80 22.78
C ALA A 246 12.48 29.73 22.91
N ARG A 247 13.72 30.20 23.02
CA ARG A 247 14.90 29.38 23.33
C ARG A 247 14.79 28.81 24.75
N CYS A 248 14.92 27.49 24.88
CA CYS A 248 15.28 26.80 26.12
C CYS A 248 16.45 25.82 25.85
N PRO A 249 17.29 25.52 26.85
CA PRO A 249 18.67 25.08 26.66
C PRO A 249 18.80 23.58 26.36
N ALA A 250 19.93 23.23 25.75
CA ALA A 250 20.30 21.87 25.35
C ALA A 250 20.43 20.91 26.56
N PRO A 251 19.95 19.67 26.46
CA PRO A 251 20.32 18.61 27.39
C PRO A 251 21.65 17.96 26.98
N ALA A 252 22.46 17.67 28.00
CA ALA A 252 23.76 17.01 27.91
C ALA A 252 23.65 15.57 27.39
N SER A 253 24.69 15.16 26.66
CA SER A 253 24.97 13.80 26.23
C SER A 253 24.98 12.81 27.39
N SER A 254 24.19 11.73 27.28
CA SER A 254 24.33 10.52 28.09
C SER A 254 23.81 9.34 27.26
N ASP A 255 24.72 8.44 26.90
CA ASP A 255 24.41 7.20 26.18
C ASP A 255 23.41 6.33 26.95
N PRO A 256 22.45 5.67 26.27
CA PRO A 256 21.59 4.69 26.93
C PRO A 256 22.31 3.34 27.11
N PRO A 257 22.19 2.68 28.27
CA PRO A 257 22.68 1.31 28.44
C PRO A 257 21.78 0.30 27.71
N ALA A 258 22.40 -0.77 27.22
CA ALA A 258 21.78 -1.87 26.48
C ALA A 258 20.62 -2.57 27.24
N PRO A 259 19.60 -3.10 26.54
CA PRO A 259 18.49 -3.78 27.20
C PRO A 259 18.90 -5.15 27.76
N ALA A 260 18.55 -5.37 29.04
CA ALA A 260 18.75 -6.62 29.75
C ALA A 260 17.83 -7.74 29.20
N HIS A 261 18.43 -8.86 28.84
CA HIS A 261 17.73 -10.11 28.56
C HIS A 261 17.04 -10.63 29.84
N SER A 262 15.71 -10.71 29.83
CA SER A 262 14.94 -11.50 30.80
C SER A 262 14.57 -12.85 30.18
N PRO A 263 15.00 -14.00 30.74
CA PRO A 263 14.47 -15.30 30.35
C PRO A 263 13.27 -15.66 31.24
N ARG A 264 12.04 -15.48 30.73
CA ARG A 264 10.87 -16.21 31.26
C ARG A 264 10.81 -17.58 30.57
N GLY A 265 11.33 -18.60 31.24
CA GLY A 265 11.21 -20.00 30.85
C GLY A 265 10.49 -20.80 31.92
N LEU A 266 9.15 -20.80 31.89
CA LEU A 266 8.32 -21.79 32.57
C LEU A 266 8.54 -23.14 31.87
N ARG A 267 9.39 -24.01 32.44
CA ARG A 267 9.43 -25.42 32.06
C ARG A 267 8.36 -26.17 32.85
N ARG A 268 7.38 -26.70 32.11
CA ARG A 268 6.39 -27.66 32.58
C ARG A 268 7.08 -28.96 32.95
N ASP A 269 6.77 -29.46 34.14
CA ASP A 269 6.95 -30.84 34.53
C ASP A 269 6.32 -31.78 33.50
N ARG A 270 7.10 -32.75 33.05
CA ARG A 270 6.60 -33.96 32.41
C ARG A 270 7.10 -35.15 33.21
N ASP A 271 6.24 -35.58 34.13
CA ASP A 271 6.10 -36.98 34.52
C ASP A 271 6.13 -37.88 33.28
N ARG A 272 7.01 -38.89 33.31
CA ARG A 272 6.79 -40.27 32.79
C ARG A 272 8.11 -41.04 32.73
N ARG A 273 8.29 -41.97 33.67
CA ARG A 273 9.00 -43.28 33.63
C ARG A 273 9.14 -43.72 35.10
N ALA A 274 8.72 -44.89 35.58
CA ALA A 274 8.51 -46.22 35.00
C ALA A 274 7.34 -46.93 35.74
N PRO A 275 6.89 -48.14 35.32
CA PRO A 275 7.54 -49.41 35.71
C PRO A 275 7.64 -50.37 34.48
N GLY A 276 8.33 -51.51 34.45
CA GLY A 276 8.89 -52.43 35.44
C GLY A 276 9.63 -53.56 34.69
N PRO A 277 10.09 -54.63 35.37
CA PRO A 277 11.34 -55.33 35.03
C PRO A 277 11.18 -56.70 34.33
N ARG A 278 12.31 -57.21 33.79
CA ARG A 278 12.84 -58.62 33.76
C ARG A 278 13.50 -58.97 32.40
N PRO A 279 14.34 -60.02 32.27
CA PRO A 279 15.14 -60.75 33.29
C PRO A 279 16.61 -61.03 32.88
N GLY A 280 17.42 -61.46 33.85
CA GLY A 280 18.27 -62.66 33.72
C GLY A 280 19.72 -62.52 33.22
N SER A 281 20.67 -62.51 34.17
CA SER A 281 21.90 -63.33 34.28
C SER A 281 22.97 -62.58 35.08
#